data_AF-A0A1Y4FFD8-F1
#
_entry.id   AF-A0A1Y4FFD8-F1
#
_cell.length_a   1.000
_cell.length_b   1.000
_cell.length_c   1.000
_cell.angle_alpha   90.00
_cell.angle_beta   90.00
_cell.angle_gamma   90.00
#
_symmetry.space_group_name_H-M   'P 1'
#
loop_
_entity.id
_entity.type
_entity.pdbx_description
1 polymer ?
#
loop_
_entity_poly.entity_id
_entity_poly.type
_entity_poly.pdbx_seq_one_letter_code
_entity_poly.pdbx_strand_id
1 'polypeptide(L)'
;MLQYHSLSNAELSICHGTSAHETGIGSFTLTGNPYTDFARLGMDLQGCHVRYRRTPNAQGHTLTGTFNICGTCYTMGADSYAQLVERVHAKWLEKQAYRRRCRAEKRMRNTLAFIARHPDATVLPAYLS
;
A
#
# COMPACT_ATOMS: atom_id res chain seq x y z
N MET A 1 44.62 16.47 0.02
CA MET A 1 43.67 16.89 1.06
C MET A 1 42.63 17.78 0.42
N LEU A 2 41.37 17.37 0.31
CA LEU A 2 40.28 18.24 -0.08
C LEU A 2 39.09 17.97 0.85
N GLN A 3 38.50 19.08 1.30
CA GLN A 3 37.73 19.24 2.52
C GLN A 3 36.33 18.62 2.44
N TYR A 4 35.91 17.99 3.55
CA TYR A 4 34.53 17.60 3.79
C TYR A 4 33.72 18.85 4.15
N HIS A 5 32.80 19.27 3.27
CA HIS A 5 31.75 20.20 3.64
C HIS A 5 30.58 19.42 4.26
N SER A 6 30.42 19.57 5.57
CA SER A 6 29.23 19.19 6.33
C SER A 6 28.06 20.09 5.92
N LEU A 7 27.01 19.50 5.36
CA LEU A 7 25.74 20.19 5.13
C LEU A 7 24.79 19.91 6.31
N SER A 8 24.41 21.01 6.94
CA SER A 8 23.54 21.12 8.10
C SER A 8 22.16 20.51 7.86
N ASN A 9 21.66 19.77 8.88
CA ASN A 9 20.27 19.40 9.05
C ASN A 9 19.40 20.65 9.15
N ALA A 10 18.90 21.14 8.01
CA ALA A 10 17.86 22.16 7.96
C ALA A 10 16.72 21.61 7.09
N GLU A 11 15.74 21.04 7.79
CA GLU A 11 14.32 21.13 7.48
C GLU A 11 13.95 21.01 5.99
N LEU A 12 14.15 19.81 5.45
CA LEU A 12 13.37 19.37 4.30
C LEU A 12 11.94 19.07 4.77
N SER A 13 11.18 20.15 4.97
CA SER A 13 9.71 20.14 4.99
C SER A 13 9.24 19.78 3.57
N ILE A 14 9.45 18.51 3.22
CA ILE A 14 8.94 17.92 2.00
C ILE A 14 7.44 17.82 2.23
N CYS A 15 6.70 18.60 1.43
CA CYS A 15 5.27 18.51 1.23
C CYS A 15 4.88 17.05 0.96
N HIS A 16 4.63 16.31 2.04
CA HIS A 16 3.84 15.11 1.99
C HIS A 16 2.45 15.61 1.63
N GLY A 17 2.06 15.43 0.37
CA GLY A 17 0.65 15.31 0.03
C GLY A 17 0.15 14.05 0.72
N THR A 18 -0.06 14.13 2.03
CA THR A 18 -0.78 13.12 2.79
C THR A 18 -2.17 13.16 2.19
N SER A 19 -2.52 12.12 1.44
CA SER A 19 -3.90 12.01 1.02
C SER A 19 -4.73 11.93 2.30
N ALA A 20 -5.92 12.52 2.33
CA ALA A 20 -6.76 12.62 3.54
C ALA A 20 -7.09 11.27 4.22
N HIS A 21 -6.66 10.15 3.61
CA HIS A 21 -6.83 8.77 4.03
C HIS A 21 -5.58 8.18 4.70
N GLU A 22 -4.51 8.97 4.91
CA GLU A 22 -3.47 8.66 5.91
C GLU A 22 -3.95 8.85 7.36
N THR A 23 -5.27 8.80 7.57
CA THR A 23 -5.79 8.55 8.91
C THR A 23 -5.44 7.11 9.21
N GLY A 24 -4.59 6.92 10.22
CA GLY A 24 -4.20 5.61 10.71
C GLY A 24 -5.40 4.73 11.03
N ILE A 25 -5.14 3.57 11.63
CA ILE A 25 -6.16 2.70 12.21
C ILE A 25 -6.76 3.43 13.45
N GLY A 26 -7.41 4.56 13.22
CA GLY A 26 -8.10 5.39 14.19
C GLY A 26 -9.50 4.82 14.29
N SER A 27 -9.67 3.96 15.29
CA SER A 27 -10.91 3.38 15.81
C SER A 27 -12.21 3.74 15.06
N PHE A 28 -12.39 3.27 13.82
CA PHE A 28 -13.70 3.33 13.20
C PHE A 28 -14.45 2.05 13.56
N THR A 29 -15.70 2.20 13.95
CA THR A 29 -16.54 1.06 14.26
C THR A 29 -16.84 0.30 12.98
N LEU A 30 -16.50 -0.99 12.96
CA LEU A 30 -16.85 -1.90 11.88
C LEU A 30 -18.36 -2.04 11.81
N THR A 31 -18.92 -1.75 10.64
CA THR A 31 -20.36 -1.83 10.38
C THR A 31 -20.82 -3.26 10.07
N GLY A 32 -19.87 -4.15 9.72
CA GLY A 32 -20.15 -5.50 9.26
C GLY A 32 -20.43 -5.59 7.77
N ASN A 33 -20.51 -4.45 7.07
CA ASN A 33 -20.54 -4.40 5.62
C ASN A 33 -19.11 -4.21 5.08
N PRO A 34 -18.56 -5.21 4.36
CA PRO A 34 -17.19 -5.17 3.88
C PRO A 34 -16.94 -3.99 2.95
N TYR A 35 -17.87 -3.65 2.06
CA TYR A 35 -17.66 -2.57 1.11
C TYR A 35 -17.48 -1.22 1.80
N THR A 36 -18.26 -0.91 2.82
CA THR A 36 -18.14 0.34 3.58
C THR A 36 -16.93 0.34 4.51
N ASP A 37 -16.66 -0.78 5.16
CA ASP A 37 -15.56 -0.88 6.12
C ASP A 37 -14.19 -0.77 5.43
N PHE A 38 -14.02 -1.39 4.26
CA PHE A 38 -12.80 -1.28 3.47
C PHE A 38 -12.70 0.05 2.70
N ALA A 39 -13.82 0.63 2.25
CA ALA A 39 -13.80 1.96 1.64
C ALA A 39 -13.27 3.02 2.63
N ARG A 40 -13.60 2.91 3.92
CA ARG A 40 -13.05 3.78 4.98
C ARG A 40 -11.53 3.63 5.14
N LEU A 41 -10.98 2.47 4.82
CA LEU A 41 -9.54 2.19 4.78
C LEU A 41 -8.88 2.64 3.47
N GLY A 42 -9.61 3.29 2.57
CA GLY A 42 -9.11 3.71 1.25
C GLY A 42 -8.99 2.56 0.25
N MET A 43 -9.63 1.41 0.53
CA MET A 43 -9.65 0.26 -0.35
C MET A 43 -10.95 0.21 -1.15
N ASP A 44 -10.85 0.27 -2.47
CA ASP A 44 -11.96 -0.06 -3.36
C ASP A 44 -11.95 -1.57 -3.65
N LEU A 45 -12.91 -2.30 -3.08
CA LEU A 45 -13.05 -3.74 -3.24
C LEU A 45 -14.06 -4.05 -4.34
N GLN A 46 -13.59 -4.75 -5.38
CA GLN A 46 -14.45 -5.21 -6.47
C GLN A 46 -14.63 -6.72 -6.40
N GLY A 47 -15.78 -7.16 -5.89
CA GLY A 47 -16.07 -8.58 -5.70
C GLY A 47 -15.45 -9.12 -4.41
N CYS A 48 -16.15 -8.94 -3.31
CA CYS A 48 -15.84 -9.58 -2.03
C CYS A 48 -16.93 -10.59 -1.66
N HIS A 49 -16.53 -11.72 -1.08
CA HIS A 49 -17.47 -12.68 -0.53
C HIS A 49 -16.97 -13.15 0.83
N VAL A 50 -17.73 -12.85 1.89
CA VAL A 50 -17.42 -13.28 3.26
C VAL A 50 -18.40 -14.36 3.67
N ARG A 51 -17.87 -15.48 4.13
CA ARG A 51 -18.62 -16.67 4.54
C ARG A 51 -18.33 -17.01 5.99
N TYR A 52 -19.38 -16.93 6.80
CA TYR A 52 -19.41 -17.41 8.18
C TYR A 52 -19.67 -18.90 8.19
N ARG A 53 -18.90 -19.65 8.98
CA ARG A 53 -19.03 -21.10 9.12
C ARG A 53 -19.44 -21.44 10.56
N ARG A 54 -20.34 -22.42 10.70
CA ARG A 54 -20.72 -22.98 12.01
C ARG A 54 -19.59 -23.80 12.64
N THR A 55 -18.80 -24.46 11.80
CA THR A 55 -17.65 -25.27 12.20
C THR A 55 -16.38 -24.66 11.61
N PRO A 56 -15.28 -24.57 12.37
CA PRO A 56 -13.99 -24.10 11.84
C PRO A 56 -13.56 -24.88 10.60
N ASN A 57 -12.81 -24.23 9.70
CA ASN A 57 -12.15 -24.92 8.60
C ASN A 57 -10.96 -25.77 9.10
N ALA A 58 -10.30 -26.50 8.19
CA ALA A 58 -9.12 -27.30 8.52
C ALA A 58 -7.94 -26.47 9.10
N GLN A 59 -7.96 -25.15 8.93
CA GLN A 59 -6.98 -24.20 9.47
C GLN A 59 -7.45 -23.55 10.79
N GLY A 60 -8.60 -23.97 11.34
CA GLY A 60 -9.17 -23.45 12.59
C GLY A 60 -10.02 -22.18 12.45
N HIS A 61 -10.22 -21.66 11.25
CA HIS A 61 -10.94 -20.40 11.03
C HIS A 61 -12.45 -20.59 10.87
N THR A 62 -13.22 -19.82 11.63
CA THR A 62 -14.70 -19.76 11.60
C THR A 62 -15.21 -18.81 10.52
N LEU A 63 -14.39 -17.85 10.09
CA LEU A 63 -14.68 -16.90 9.04
C LEU A 63 -13.72 -17.09 7.87
N THR A 64 -14.25 -17.12 6.65
CA THR A 64 -13.45 -17.16 5.43
C THR A 64 -13.97 -16.14 4.45
N GLY A 65 -13.09 -15.43 3.76
CA GLY A 65 -13.48 -14.48 2.73
C GLY A 65 -12.60 -14.57 1.49
N THR A 66 -13.19 -14.26 0.34
CA THR A 66 -12.47 -14.01 -0.91
C THR A 66 -12.53 -12.53 -1.24
N PHE A 67 -11.38 -11.97 -1.60
CA PHE A 67 -11.19 -10.54 -1.79
C PHE A 67 -10.37 -10.29 -3.04
N ASN A 68 -10.87 -9.44 -3.95
CA ASN A 68 -10.09 -8.95 -5.07
C ASN A 68 -9.22 -7.78 -4.63
N ILE A 69 -7.92 -8.01 -4.51
CA ILE A 69 -6.94 -6.99 -4.13
C ILE A 69 -6.12 -6.65 -5.37
N CYS A 70 -6.35 -5.46 -5.93
CA CYS A 70 -5.63 -4.96 -7.11
C CYS A 70 -5.70 -5.88 -8.34
N GLY A 71 -6.84 -6.53 -8.59
CA GLY A 71 -7.03 -7.44 -9.73
C GLY A 71 -6.61 -8.88 -9.47
N THR A 72 -6.21 -9.22 -8.24
CA THR A 72 -5.88 -10.60 -7.85
C THR A 72 -6.80 -11.05 -6.72
N CYS A 73 -7.46 -12.19 -6.91
CA CYS A 73 -8.33 -12.79 -5.90
C CYS A 73 -7.51 -13.49 -4.82
N TYR A 74 -7.72 -13.12 -3.56
CA TYR A 74 -7.11 -13.72 -2.38
C TYR A 74 -8.17 -14.35 -1.51
N THR A 75 -7.87 -15.53 -0.96
CA THR A 75 -8.69 -16.18 0.07
C THR A 75 -8.01 -16.00 1.41
N MET A 76 -8.75 -15.51 2.41
CA MET A 76 -8.26 -15.33 3.77
C MET A 76 -9.23 -15.93 4.77
N GLY A 77 -8.69 -16.54 5.82
CA GLY A 77 -9.44 -16.99 6.99
C GLY A 77 -9.13 -16.14 8.21
N ALA A 78 -10.08 -16.04 9.13
CA ALA A 78 -9.91 -15.42 10.43
C ALA A 78 -10.94 -15.97 11.42
N ASP A 79 -10.75 -15.66 12.69
CA ASP A 79 -11.66 -16.13 13.76
C ASP A 79 -12.73 -15.07 14.08
N SER A 80 -12.47 -13.81 13.71
CA SER A 80 -13.41 -12.70 13.80
C SER A 80 -13.38 -11.83 12.54
N TYR A 81 -14.47 -11.09 12.31
CA TYR A 81 -14.54 -10.15 11.18
C TYR A 81 -13.50 -9.04 11.29
N ALA A 82 -13.24 -8.52 12.50
CA ALA A 82 -12.21 -7.51 12.72
C ALA A 82 -10.82 -8.01 12.31
N GLN A 83 -10.46 -9.22 12.70
CA GLN A 83 -9.20 -9.84 12.29
C GLN A 83 -9.15 -10.07 10.77
N LEU A 84 -10.28 -10.41 10.14
CA LEU A 84 -10.34 -10.57 8.69
C LEU A 84 -10.05 -9.24 7.98
N VAL A 85 -10.69 -8.15 8.43
CA VAL A 85 -10.48 -6.80 7.89
C VAL A 85 -9.02 -6.39 8.03
N GLU A 86 -8.43 -6.58 9.20
CA GLU A 86 -7.02 -6.27 9.46
C GLU A 86 -6.07 -7.04 8.54
N ARG A 87 -6.27 -8.36 8.40
CA ARG A 87 -5.44 -9.21 7.52
C ARG A 87 -5.53 -8.79 6.05
N VAL A 88 -6.75 -8.50 5.57
CA VAL A 88 -6.98 -8.05 4.19
C VAL A 88 -6.33 -6.69 3.95
N HIS A 89 -6.48 -5.76 4.89
CA HIS A 89 -5.89 -4.43 4.80
C HIS A 89 -4.36 -4.50 4.80
N ALA A 90 -3.76 -5.30 5.67
CA ALA A 90 -2.32 -5.53 5.69
C ALA A 90 -1.81 -6.06 4.34
N LYS A 91 -2.53 -7.00 3.72
CA LYS A 91 -2.18 -7.50 2.38
C LYS A 91 -2.29 -6.45 1.29
N TRP A 92 -3.30 -5.57 1.38
CA TRP A 92 -3.43 -4.46 0.44
C TRP A 92 -2.28 -3.47 0.59
N LEU A 93 -1.88 -3.12 1.81
CA LEU A 93 -0.72 -2.25 2.06
C LEU A 93 0.57 -2.85 1.50
N GLU A 94 0.80 -4.15 1.69
CA GLU A 94 1.93 -4.88 1.09
C GLU A 94 1.93 -4.73 -0.44
N LYS A 95 0.77 -4.91 -1.08
CA LYS A 95 0.62 -4.74 -2.54
C LYS A 95 0.84 -3.31 -2.99
N GLN A 96 0.38 -2.31 -2.25
CA GLN A 96 0.64 -0.91 -2.56
C GLN A 96 2.13 -0.57 -2.46
N ALA A 97 2.80 -1.03 -1.40
CA ALA A 97 4.23 -0.87 -1.22
C ALA A 97 5.02 -1.50 -2.39
N TYR A 98 4.67 -2.72 -2.78
CA TYR A 98 5.26 -3.40 -3.94
C TYR A 98 5.07 -2.57 -5.23
N ARG A 99 3.86 -2.09 -5.51
CA ARG A 99 3.58 -1.28 -6.71
C ARG A 99 4.34 0.04 -6.71
N ARG A 100 4.44 0.72 -5.56
CA ARG A 100 5.23 1.95 -5.39
C ARG A 100 6.71 1.69 -5.72
N ARG A 101 7.27 0.60 -5.17
CA ARG A 101 8.65 0.18 -5.46
C ARG A 101 8.88 -0.09 -6.94
N CYS A 102 8.03 -0.90 -7.59
CA CYS A 102 8.18 -1.18 -9.03
C CYS A 102 8.09 0.08 -9.90
N ARG A 103 7.22 1.03 -9.54
CA ARG A 103 7.13 2.32 -10.23
C ARG A 103 8.41 3.14 -10.06
N ALA A 104 8.97 3.20 -8.85
CA ALA A 104 10.23 3.88 -8.58
C ALA A 104 11.39 3.25 -9.38
N GLU A 105 11.51 1.92 -9.38
CA GLU A 105 12.53 1.20 -10.16
C GLU A 105 12.38 1.44 -11.67
N LYS A 106 11.14 1.47 -12.19
CA LYS A 106 10.88 1.81 -13.59
C LYS A 106 11.29 3.26 -13.90
N ARG A 107 10.96 4.23 -13.04
CA ARG A 107 11.39 5.62 -13.20
C ARG A 107 12.91 5.72 -13.26
N MET A 108 13.60 5.09 -12.31
CA MET A 108 15.07 5.08 -12.26
C MET A 108 15.67 4.52 -13.56
N ARG A 109 15.19 3.36 -14.02
CA ARG A 109 15.67 2.76 -15.29
C ARG A 109 15.44 3.69 -16.48
N ASN A 110 14.28 4.33 -16.55
CA ASN A 110 13.97 5.27 -17.63
C ASN A 110 14.89 6.50 -17.59
N THR A 111 15.17 7.03 -16.40
CA THR A 111 16.08 8.17 -16.22
C THR A 111 17.51 7.80 -16.64
N LEU A 112 18.03 6.65 -16.20
CA LEU A 112 19.36 6.18 -16.61
C LEU A 112 19.44 5.97 -18.13
N ALA A 113 18.41 5.37 -18.73
CA ALA A 113 18.35 5.19 -20.19
C ALA A 113 18.21 6.52 -20.95
N PHE A 114 17.64 7.56 -20.33
CA PHE A 114 17.60 8.90 -20.91
C PHE A 114 18.97 9.57 -20.88
N ILE A 115 19.64 9.57 -19.72
CA ILE A 115 21.00 10.12 -19.55
C ILE A 115 21.98 9.46 -20.53
N ALA A 116 21.91 8.13 -20.67
CA ALA A 116 22.76 7.40 -21.61
C ALA A 116 22.55 7.79 -23.08
N ARG A 117 21.34 8.23 -23.46
CA ARG A 117 21.02 8.67 -24.83
C ARG A 117 21.34 10.15 -25.06
N HIS A 118 21.31 10.96 -24.00
CA HIS A 118 21.49 12.40 -24.07
C HIS A 118 22.47 12.86 -22.98
N PRO A 119 23.79 12.67 -23.18
CA PRO A 119 24.80 12.98 -22.16
C PRO A 119 24.87 14.49 -21.84
N ASP A 120 24.50 15.35 -22.80
CA ASP A 120 24.54 16.81 -22.65
C ASP A 120 23.29 17.36 -21.94
N ALA A 121 22.27 16.53 -21.71
CA ALA A 121 21.03 16.95 -21.07
C ALA A 121 21.17 16.99 -19.55
N THR A 122 20.92 18.14 -18.95
CA THR A 122 20.89 18.29 -17.48
C THR A 122 19.59 17.69 -16.92
N VAL A 123 19.67 16.53 -16.27
CA VAL A 123 18.52 15.94 -15.56
C VAL A 123 18.37 16.59 -14.19
N LEU A 124 17.30 17.35 -13.99
CA LEU A 124 17.00 17.96 -12.69
C LEU A 124 16.54 16.91 -11.66
N PRO A 125 16.95 17.03 -10.39
CA PRO A 125 16.68 16.05 -9.34
C PRO A 125 15.19 15.89 -8.97
N ALA A 126 14.29 16.77 -9.44
CA ALA A 126 12.85 16.64 -9.22
C ALA A 126 12.25 15.33 -9.80
N TYR A 127 12.94 14.67 -10.74
CA TYR A 127 12.57 13.33 -11.22
C TYR A 127 12.99 12.18 -10.29
N LEU A 128 13.78 12.45 -9.25
CA LEU A 128 14.32 11.47 -8.30
C LEU A 128 13.63 11.51 -6.91
N SER A 129 12.81 12.52 -6.65
CA SER A 129 11.95 12.66 -5.46
C SER A 129 10.63 11.90 -5.57
#